data_AF-A0AA43AAL4-F1
#
_entry.id   AF-A0AA43AAL4-F1
#
_cell.length_a   1.000
_cell.length_b   1.000
_cell.length_c   1.000
_cell.angle_alpha   90.00
_cell.angle_beta   90.00
_cell.angle_gamma   90.00
#
_symmetry.space_group_name_H-M   'P 1'
#
loop_
_entity.id
_entity.type
_entity.pdbx_description
1 polymer ?
#
loop_
_entity_poly.entity_id
_entity_poly.type
_entity_poly.pdbx_seq_one_letter_code
_entity_poly.pdbx_strand_id
1 'polypeptide(L)'
;PTANSLGHGDVAPGRKVDPSAWFPWQRLAAAGFGLWCDPPYDPAPAGVADVTLLAALGYEVAVPWSAVAAFKRHWAPADMTETLSEDQRGMLQCLIRLQQAG
;
A
#
# COMPACT_ATOMS: atom_id res chain seq x y z
N PRO A 1 6.30 16.53 -14.55
CA PRO A 1 6.79 16.61 -13.16
C PRO A 1 5.64 16.94 -12.20
N THR A 2 4.98 15.91 -11.67
CA THR A 2 3.98 16.01 -10.59
C THR A 2 3.91 14.66 -9.86
N ALA A 3 5.06 14.16 -9.43
CA ALA A 3 5.13 13.06 -8.46
C ALA A 3 5.56 13.71 -7.14
N ASN A 4 4.60 13.91 -6.22
CA ASN A 4 4.82 14.14 -4.78
C ASN A 4 3.46 14.41 -4.12
N SER A 5 2.60 13.41 -4.10
CA SER A 5 1.47 13.37 -3.16
C SER A 5 1.30 11.96 -2.60
N LEU A 6 2.41 11.25 -2.38
CA LEU A 6 2.48 10.30 -1.28
C LEU A 6 2.73 11.17 -0.05
N GLY A 7 1.68 11.39 0.72
CA GLY A 7 1.77 12.13 1.98
C GLY A 7 2.87 11.50 2.82
N HIS A 8 3.94 12.25 3.05
CA HIS A 8 4.99 11.97 4.02
C HIS A 8 4.33 11.68 5.37
N GLY A 9 4.09 10.39 5.65
CA GLY A 9 3.30 9.90 6.77
C GLY A 9 3.84 8.62 7.41
N ASP A 10 4.72 7.90 6.72
CA ASP A 10 5.38 6.69 7.25
C ASP A 10 6.77 6.95 7.86
N VAL A 11 7.10 8.21 8.16
CA VAL A 11 8.26 8.54 9.00
C VAL A 11 7.80 8.61 10.45
N ALA A 12 8.16 7.56 11.19
CA ALA A 12 8.05 7.37 12.64
C ALA A 12 6.70 6.80 13.15
N PRO A 13 6.73 5.66 13.88
CA PRO A 13 5.57 5.18 14.63
C PRO A 13 5.27 6.20 15.74
N GLY A 14 4.30 7.08 15.49
CA GLY A 14 3.87 8.09 16.47
C GLY A 14 3.35 9.41 15.93
N ARG A 15 3.46 9.71 14.63
CA ARG A 15 3.02 11.03 14.12
C ARG A 15 2.44 11.05 12.71
N LYS A 16 1.50 10.17 12.41
CA LYS A 16 0.36 10.42 11.51
C LYS A 16 -0.55 9.20 11.54
N VAL A 17 -1.75 9.39 12.07
CA VAL A 17 -2.82 8.41 11.89
C VAL A 17 -3.26 8.59 10.45
N ASP A 18 -3.14 7.56 9.62
CA ASP A 18 -3.70 7.55 8.26
C ASP A 18 -5.14 8.06 8.30
N PRO A 19 -5.60 8.82 7.29
CA PRO A 19 -7.01 9.18 7.25
C PRO A 19 -7.83 7.89 7.27
N SER A 20 -8.94 7.92 8.03
CA SER A 20 -9.68 6.71 8.40
C SER A 20 -10.04 5.82 7.21
N ALA A 21 -10.43 4.56 7.45
CA ALA A 21 -10.94 3.64 6.43
C ALA A 21 -12.08 4.20 5.53
N TRP A 22 -12.71 5.30 5.94
CA TRP A 22 -13.74 6.02 5.18
C TRP A 22 -13.19 7.08 4.22
N PHE A 23 -11.88 7.28 4.18
CA PHE A 23 -11.26 8.25 3.30
C PHE A 23 -11.37 7.78 1.84
N PRO A 24 -11.82 8.64 0.91
CA PRO A 24 -12.16 8.22 -0.43
C PRO A 24 -10.92 8.13 -1.33
N TRP A 25 -9.98 7.23 -0.99
CA TRP A 25 -8.72 7.01 -1.70
C TRP A 25 -8.91 6.78 -3.21
N GLN A 26 -9.90 5.98 -3.58
CA GLN A 26 -10.27 5.75 -4.98
C GLN A 26 -10.65 7.06 -5.71
N ARG A 27 -11.43 7.94 -5.06
CA ARG A 27 -11.85 9.20 -5.69
C ARG A 27 -10.69 10.18 -5.84
N LEU A 28 -9.75 10.16 -4.92
CA LEU A 28 -8.54 10.98 -5.02
C LEU A 28 -7.63 10.50 -6.14
N ALA A 29 -7.43 9.18 -6.25
CA ALA A 29 -6.64 8.61 -7.34
C ALA A 29 -7.27 8.92 -8.71
N ALA A 30 -8.60 8.86 -8.82
CA ALA A 30 -9.33 9.28 -10.01
C ALA A 30 -9.15 10.78 -10.34
N ALA A 31 -8.91 11.61 -9.33
CA ALA A 31 -8.58 13.02 -9.48
C ALA A 31 -7.07 13.29 -9.71
N GLY A 32 -6.25 12.25 -9.85
CA GLY A 32 -4.80 12.33 -10.07
C GLY A 32 -3.96 12.40 -8.80
N PHE A 33 -4.53 12.11 -7.62
CA PHE A 33 -3.84 12.17 -6.33
C PHE A 33 -3.74 10.79 -5.67
N GLY A 34 -2.51 10.30 -5.48
CA GLY A 34 -2.24 9.01 -4.86
C GLY A 34 -2.30 7.84 -5.84
N LEU A 35 -1.98 6.64 -5.34
CA LEU A 35 -1.97 5.40 -6.12
C LEU A 35 -3.21 4.57 -5.81
N TRP A 36 -3.83 4.02 -6.85
CA TRP A 36 -4.97 3.11 -6.71
C TRP A 36 -4.93 2.03 -7.79
N CYS A 37 -5.23 0.81 -7.40
CA CYS A 37 -5.35 -0.34 -8.30
C CYS A 37 -6.71 -1.01 -8.08
N ASP A 38 -7.51 -1.11 -9.14
CA ASP A 38 -8.76 -1.84 -9.12
C ASP A 38 -8.51 -3.34 -9.37
N PRO A 39 -9.26 -4.25 -8.70
CA PRO A 39 -9.21 -5.67 -9.00
C PRO A 39 -9.82 -5.99 -10.38
N PRO A 40 -9.48 -7.13 -11.00
CA PRO A 40 -8.61 -8.20 -10.50
C PRO A 40 -7.12 -7.83 -10.57
N TYR A 41 -6.32 -8.40 -9.67
CA TYR A 41 -4.88 -8.19 -9.62
C TYR A 41 -4.13 -9.35 -10.28
N ASP A 42 -3.08 -9.05 -11.04
CA ASP A 42 -2.09 -10.06 -11.42
C ASP A 42 -1.42 -10.63 -10.16
N PRO A 43 -1.05 -11.92 -10.13
CA PRO A 43 -0.31 -12.48 -9.01
C PRO A 43 1.05 -11.79 -8.84
N ALA A 44 1.44 -11.56 -7.58
CA ALA A 44 2.78 -11.11 -7.27
C ALA A 44 3.83 -12.15 -7.71
N PRO A 45 5.08 -11.74 -8.04
CA PRO A 45 6.12 -12.67 -8.41
C PRO A 45 6.34 -13.75 -7.34
N ALA A 46 6.37 -15.01 -7.78
CA ALA A 46 6.56 -16.14 -6.88
C ALA A 46 7.92 -16.06 -6.16
N GLY A 47 7.96 -16.47 -4.89
CA GLY A 47 9.18 -16.47 -4.07
C GLY A 47 9.63 -15.11 -3.54
N VAL A 48 8.95 -14.01 -3.89
CA VAL A 48 9.24 -12.68 -3.32
C VAL A 48 8.60 -12.55 -1.94
N ALA A 49 9.39 -12.22 -0.93
CA ALA A 49 8.90 -12.01 0.43
C ALA A 49 8.01 -10.76 0.54
N ASP A 50 7.01 -10.81 1.43
CA ASP A 50 6.06 -9.70 1.63
C ASP A 50 6.76 -8.40 2.05
N VAL A 51 7.78 -8.50 2.90
CA VAL A 51 8.62 -7.35 3.31
C VAL A 51 9.30 -6.69 2.11
N THR A 52 9.66 -7.45 1.06
CA THR A 52 10.27 -6.90 -0.15
C THR A 52 9.24 -6.10 -0.96
N LEU A 53 8.01 -6.61 -1.07
CA LEU A 53 6.92 -5.88 -1.75
C LEU A 53 6.54 -4.62 -0.98
N LEU A 54 6.39 -4.71 0.34
CA LEU A 54 6.07 -3.57 1.21
C LEU A 54 7.16 -2.49 1.14
N ALA A 55 8.44 -2.88 1.24
CA ALA A 55 9.56 -1.96 1.13
C ALA A 55 9.64 -1.31 -0.27
N ALA A 56 9.34 -2.07 -1.33
CA ALA A 56 9.33 -1.54 -2.70
C ALA A 56 8.26 -0.47 -2.92
N LEU A 57 7.11 -0.55 -2.23
CA LEU A 57 6.08 0.50 -2.24
C LEU A 57 6.46 1.70 -1.36
N GLY A 58 7.32 1.49 -0.36
CA GLY A 58 7.88 2.53 0.52
C GLY A 58 7.63 2.35 2.02
N TYR A 59 7.12 1.19 2.47
CA TYR A 59 6.90 0.92 3.89
C TYR A 59 8.21 0.62 4.65
N GLU A 60 8.28 1.08 5.90
CA GLU A 60 9.33 0.68 6.85
C GLU A 60 9.07 -0.76 7.33
N VAL A 61 10.01 -1.68 7.07
CA VAL A 61 9.83 -3.12 7.33
C VAL A 61 10.68 -3.66 8.48
N ALA A 62 11.26 -2.79 9.32
CA ALA A 62 11.95 -3.19 10.54
C ALA A 62 11.07 -4.04 11.47
N VAL A 63 9.75 -3.83 11.41
CA VAL A 63 8.73 -4.62 12.12
C VAL A 63 7.68 -5.11 11.11
N PRO A 64 7.81 -6.32 10.54
CA PRO A 64 7.00 -6.78 9.40
C PRO A 64 5.48 -6.73 9.60
N TRP A 65 4.99 -7.18 10.75
CA TRP A 65 3.55 -7.18 11.05
C TRP A 65 2.96 -5.76 11.09
N SER A 66 3.76 -4.77 11.53
CA SER A 66 3.34 -3.37 11.56
C SER A 66 3.21 -2.81 10.15
N ALA A 67 4.12 -3.19 9.24
CA ALA A 67 4.05 -2.82 7.83
C ALA A 67 2.83 -3.44 7.13
N VAL A 68 2.55 -4.72 7.39
CA VAL A 68 1.33 -5.40 6.89
C VAL A 68 0.08 -4.70 7.41
N ALA A 69 0.01 -4.39 8.72
CA ALA A 69 -1.13 -3.71 9.31
C ALA A 69 -1.32 -2.28 8.76
N ALA A 70 -0.23 -1.56 8.47
CA ALA A 70 -0.28 -0.25 7.84
C ALA A 70 -0.84 -0.33 6.42
N PHE A 71 -0.33 -1.25 5.61
CA PHE A 71 -0.86 -1.53 4.28
C PHE A 71 -2.36 -1.87 4.31
N LYS A 72 -2.78 -2.79 5.19
CA LYS A 72 -4.19 -3.19 5.28
C LYS A 72 -5.11 -2.07 5.75
N ARG A 73 -4.66 -1.17 6.64
CA ARG A 73 -5.47 0.00 7.05
C ARG A 73 -5.90 0.86 5.86
N HIS A 74 -5.09 0.92 4.81
CA HIS A 74 -5.36 1.73 3.63
C HIS A 74 -6.26 0.98 2.62
N TRP A 75 -5.89 -0.25 2.25
CA TRP A 75 -6.54 -0.94 1.13
C TRP A 75 -7.38 -2.16 1.49
N ALA A 76 -7.28 -2.70 2.71
CA ALA A 76 -8.05 -3.85 3.17
C ALA A 76 -8.44 -3.77 4.66
N PRO A 77 -9.11 -2.69 5.12
CA PRO A 77 -9.30 -2.41 6.56
C PRO A 77 -10.20 -3.42 7.28
N ALA A 78 -10.97 -4.22 6.54
CA ALA A 78 -11.79 -5.31 7.10
C ALA A 78 -10.97 -6.57 7.44
N ASP A 79 -9.76 -6.70 6.91
CA ASP A 79 -8.88 -7.83 7.17
C ASP A 79 -7.92 -7.52 8.31
N MET A 80 -8.08 -8.23 9.43
CA MET A 80 -7.26 -8.07 10.64
C MET A 80 -6.15 -9.11 10.78
N THR A 81 -5.93 -9.96 9.78
CA THR A 81 -4.87 -10.98 9.84
C THR A 81 -3.48 -10.36 9.68
N GLU A 82 -2.47 -11.01 10.26
CA GLU A 82 -1.08 -10.51 10.26
C GLU A 82 -0.30 -10.80 8.97
N THR A 83 -0.89 -11.54 8.03
CA THR A 83 -0.26 -11.99 6.78
C THR A 83 -0.99 -11.45 5.55
N LEU A 84 -0.31 -11.30 4.42
CA LEU A 84 -0.96 -10.91 3.17
C LEU A 84 -1.55 -12.11 2.43
N SER A 85 -2.78 -11.95 1.90
CA SER A 85 -3.35 -12.90 0.94
C SER A 85 -2.71 -12.77 -0.44
N GLU A 86 -2.92 -13.74 -1.32
CA GLU A 86 -2.41 -13.68 -2.70
C GLU A 86 -2.96 -12.44 -3.45
N ASP A 87 -4.25 -12.14 -3.30
CA ASP A 87 -4.87 -10.93 -3.85
C ASP A 87 -4.22 -9.64 -3.32
N GLN A 88 -3.93 -9.58 -2.01
CA GLN A 88 -3.26 -8.42 -1.42
C GLN A 88 -1.81 -8.26 -1.89
N ARG A 89 -1.11 -9.38 -2.11
CA ARG A 89 0.22 -9.37 -2.73
C ARG A 89 0.14 -8.88 -4.18
N GLY A 90 -0.86 -9.31 -4.93
CA GLY A 90 -1.13 -8.81 -6.30
C GLY A 90 -1.44 -7.31 -6.33
N MET A 91 -2.23 -6.83 -5.37
CA MET A 91 -2.53 -5.41 -5.19
C MET A 91 -1.26 -4.59 -4.92
N LEU A 92 -0.39 -5.04 -4.00
CA LEU A 92 0.92 -4.42 -3.76
C LEU A 92 1.74 -4.33 -5.05
N GLN A 93 1.83 -5.44 -5.79
CA GLN A 93 2.58 -5.49 -7.03
C GLN A 93 2.03 -4.50 -8.08
N CYS A 94 0.71 -4.34 -8.15
CA CYS A 94 0.08 -3.36 -9.03
C CYS A 94 0.44 -1.92 -8.61
N LEU A 95 0.34 -1.60 -7.32
CA LEU A 95 0.67 -0.27 -6.80
C LEU A 95 2.14 0.09 -7.05
N ILE A 96 3.07 -0.85 -6.86
CA ILE A 96 4.50 -0.67 -7.16
C ILE A 96 4.71 -0.34 -8.65
N ARG A 97 4.04 -1.06 -9.56
CA ARG A 97 4.13 -0.79 -11.01
C ARG A 97 3.62 0.62 -11.34
N LEU A 98 2.51 1.04 -10.74
CA LEU A 98 1.98 2.40 -10.94
C LEU A 98 2.95 3.47 -10.41
N GLN A 99 3.57 3.24 -9.26
CA GLN A 99 4.57 4.15 -8.68
C GLN A 99 5.80 4.32 -9.58
N GLN A 100 6.22 3.24 -10.26
CA GLN A 100 7.39 3.24 -11.14
C GLN A 100 7.09 3.83 -12.53
N ALA A 101 5.83 3.89 -12.93
CA ALA A 101 5.40 4.39 -14.24
C ALA A 101 5.13 5.91 -14.28
N GLY A 102 5.04 6.57 -13.12
CA GLY A 102 4.83 8.01 -12.99
C GLY A 102 6.11 8.79 -12.72
#